data_AF-A0A690LQ45-F1
#
_entry.id   AF-A0A690LQ45-F1
#
_cell.length_a   1.000
_cell.length_b   1.000
_cell.length_c   1.000
_cell.angle_alpha   90.00
_cell.angle_beta   90.00
_cell.angle_gamma   90.00
#
_symmetry.space_group_name_H-M   'P 1'
#
loop_
_entity.id
_entity.type
_entity.pdbx_description
1 polymer ?
#
loop_
_entity_poly.entity_id
_entity_poly.type
_entity_poly.pdbx_seq_one_letter_code
_entity_poly.pdbx_strand_id
1 'polypeptide(L)'
;MNYFLETKEAAQFFNVSSATLRSAVARNSNKYEWLKVDNEKGGRGGKKLLFKISKEQLLTAFNQELISKNTLIFNEKMQEMKLSEIATTDNLKTTNNSLKTSNLNLTEPKINNDLAVLNLKFKNLSDEIKEDAKIKVKLLKQVEKYIEGGLSIARALKIEKINRRFYERIRKAYKENGILGLVDTRGLHRKDKTKLSTWMQEHALREYRTFGAGGFNFTELWWQIHKEAAIKENYDFIGFDLGEVKPLFSVKTLQNFIKNYYKDKPLEHCIITQGLDKAKSKFLPAQGNQRELYDMKNMCWQIDSSPADIIVRDDETLEPFRPHILSVV
;
A
#
# COMPACT_ATOMS: atom_id res chain seq x y z
N MET A 1 31.91 -38.58 -6.91
CA MET A 1 32.63 -38.58 -8.20
C MET A 1 33.08 -37.18 -8.50
N ASN A 2 34.37 -37.02 -8.79
CA ASN A 2 34.93 -35.75 -9.21
C ASN A 2 35.01 -35.69 -10.74
N TYR A 3 34.75 -34.51 -11.28
CA TYR A 3 34.85 -34.23 -12.71
C TYR A 3 35.86 -33.12 -12.95
N PHE A 4 36.37 -33.04 -14.16
CA PHE A 4 37.36 -32.03 -14.53
C PHE A 4 36.94 -31.27 -15.78
N LEU A 5 37.11 -29.95 -15.74
CA LEU A 5 36.88 -29.03 -16.87
C LEU A 5 38.17 -28.40 -17.36
N GLU A 6 38.19 -28.01 -18.63
CA GLU A 6 39.28 -27.22 -19.17
C GLU A 6 39.33 -25.80 -18.58
N THR A 7 40.50 -25.16 -18.66
CA THR A 7 40.74 -23.83 -18.09
C THR A 7 39.73 -22.77 -18.55
N LYS A 8 39.24 -22.84 -19.79
CA LYS A 8 38.27 -21.86 -20.33
C LYS A 8 36.89 -22.04 -19.74
N GLU A 9 36.43 -23.28 -19.60
CA GLU A 9 35.11 -23.62 -19.08
C GLU A 9 35.09 -23.49 -17.55
N ALA A 10 36.19 -23.90 -16.88
CA ALA A 10 36.39 -23.65 -15.46
C ALA A 10 36.40 -22.16 -15.12
N ALA A 11 36.97 -21.31 -15.97
CA ALA A 11 36.96 -19.86 -15.79
C ALA A 11 35.53 -19.29 -15.81
N GLN A 12 34.68 -19.77 -16.72
CA GLN A 12 33.26 -19.41 -16.77
C GLN A 12 32.52 -19.90 -15.53
N PHE A 13 32.77 -21.15 -15.13
CA PHE A 13 32.18 -21.75 -13.93
C PHE A 13 32.53 -20.98 -12.65
N PHE A 14 33.81 -20.70 -12.42
CA PHE A 14 34.28 -20.00 -11.23
C PHE A 14 34.10 -18.47 -11.31
N ASN A 15 33.54 -17.95 -12.42
CA ASN A 15 33.39 -16.53 -12.69
C ASN A 15 34.69 -15.73 -12.50
N VAL A 16 35.80 -16.25 -13.06
CA VAL A 16 37.12 -15.62 -13.02
C VAL A 16 37.77 -15.64 -14.41
N SER A 17 38.80 -14.83 -14.64
CA SER A 17 39.53 -14.89 -15.91
C SER A 17 40.39 -16.16 -15.99
N SER A 18 40.58 -16.70 -17.20
CA SER A 18 41.47 -17.85 -17.44
C SER A 18 42.91 -17.58 -17.02
N ALA A 19 43.37 -16.32 -17.12
CA ALA A 19 44.67 -15.87 -16.61
C ALA A 19 44.78 -15.98 -15.08
N THR A 20 43.68 -15.76 -14.36
CA THR A 20 43.63 -15.90 -12.90
C THR A 20 43.81 -17.35 -12.48
N LEU A 21 43.14 -18.29 -13.16
CA LEU A 21 43.31 -19.73 -12.93
C LEU A 21 44.74 -20.18 -13.24
N ARG A 22 45.34 -19.74 -14.35
CA ARG A 22 46.75 -20.04 -14.65
C ARG A 22 47.72 -19.47 -13.63
N SER A 23 47.46 -18.26 -13.14
CA SER A 23 48.28 -17.62 -12.10
C SER A 23 48.15 -18.35 -10.75
N ALA A 24 46.96 -18.85 -10.42
CA ALA A 24 46.73 -19.66 -9.22
C ALA A 24 47.53 -20.96 -9.27
N VAL A 25 47.58 -21.62 -10.44
CA VAL A 25 48.41 -22.80 -10.68
C VAL A 25 49.91 -22.47 -10.57
N ALA A 26 50.37 -21.39 -11.21
CA ALA A 26 51.77 -20.96 -11.16
C ALA A 26 52.25 -20.62 -9.74
N ARG A 27 51.34 -20.12 -8.89
CA ARG A 27 51.59 -19.79 -7.47
C ARG A 27 51.36 -20.97 -6.53
N ASN A 28 51.03 -22.15 -7.05
CA ASN A 28 50.69 -23.35 -6.28
C ASN A 28 49.61 -23.10 -5.20
N SER A 29 48.55 -22.38 -5.56
CA SER A 29 47.45 -22.05 -4.63
C SER A 29 46.49 -23.22 -4.44
N ASN A 30 46.10 -23.49 -3.20
CA ASN A 30 45.10 -24.51 -2.84
C ASN A 30 43.64 -24.08 -3.12
N LYS A 31 43.42 -22.88 -3.68
CA LYS A 31 42.07 -22.33 -3.89
C LYS A 31 41.26 -23.05 -4.97
N TYR A 32 41.92 -23.58 -5.99
CA TYR A 32 41.30 -24.35 -7.06
C TYR A 32 42.08 -25.65 -7.19
N GLU A 33 41.44 -26.79 -7.01
CA GLU A 33 42.10 -28.08 -7.23
C GLU A 33 42.27 -28.31 -8.74
N TRP A 34 43.47 -28.68 -9.16
CA TRP A 34 43.83 -28.82 -10.56
C TRP A 34 44.71 -30.04 -10.81
N LEU A 35 44.66 -30.55 -12.04
CA LEU A 35 45.53 -31.58 -12.55
C LEU A 35 46.22 -31.11 -13.82
N LYS A 36 47.46 -31.59 -13.97
CA LYS A 36 48.29 -31.33 -15.14
C LYS A 36 48.28 -32.56 -16.02
N VAL A 37 47.93 -32.38 -17.29
CA VAL A 37 48.03 -33.45 -18.29
C VAL A 37 49.13 -33.09 -19.27
N ASP A 38 50.13 -33.96 -19.35
CA ASP A 38 51.20 -33.84 -20.34
C ASP A 38 50.68 -34.31 -21.70
N ASN A 39 51.01 -33.56 -22.76
CA ASN A 39 50.68 -33.97 -24.13
C ASN A 39 51.64 -35.10 -24.54
N GLU A 40 51.12 -36.32 -24.74
CA GLU A 40 51.90 -37.45 -25.23
C GLU A 40 52.49 -37.22 -26.63
N LYS A 41 51.85 -36.37 -27.43
CA LYS A 41 52.33 -35.93 -28.76
C LYS A 41 52.73 -34.46 -28.66
N GLY A 42 54.03 -34.19 -28.52
CA GLY A 42 54.63 -32.87 -28.25
C GLY A 42 54.32 -31.76 -29.26
N GLY A 43 53.07 -31.31 -29.32
CA GLY A 43 52.60 -30.22 -30.17
C GLY A 43 52.77 -28.83 -29.54
N ARG A 44 52.78 -27.80 -30.39
CA ARG A 44 52.81 -26.37 -30.01
C ARG A 44 51.51 -25.96 -29.33
N GLY A 45 51.43 -26.21 -28.03
CA GLY A 45 50.35 -25.81 -27.15
C GLY A 45 50.68 -26.36 -25.78
N GLY A 46 51.14 -25.50 -24.87
CA GLY A 46 51.67 -25.90 -23.57
C GLY A 46 50.76 -26.86 -22.78
N LYS A 47 51.33 -27.47 -21.74
CA LYS A 47 50.70 -28.45 -20.84
C LYS A 47 49.23 -28.10 -20.52
N LYS A 48 48.32 -29.07 -20.69
CA LYS A 48 46.88 -28.87 -20.50
C LYS A 48 46.54 -28.87 -19.01
N LEU A 49 45.76 -27.88 -18.57
CA LEU A 49 45.34 -27.71 -17.18
C LEU A 49 43.84 -28.02 -17.05
N LEU A 50 43.54 -28.97 -16.17
CA LEU A 50 42.20 -29.41 -15.84
C LEU A 50 41.86 -29.02 -14.40
N PHE A 51 40.64 -28.51 -14.17
CA PHE A 51 40.19 -28.03 -12.86
C PHE A 51 39.08 -28.91 -12.31
N LYS A 52 39.20 -29.31 -11.04
CA LYS A 52 38.27 -30.23 -10.38
C LYS A 52 36.96 -29.54 -10.00
N ILE A 53 35.85 -30.22 -10.27
CA ILE A 53 34.47 -29.77 -10.00
C ILE A 53 33.64 -30.99 -9.55
N SER A 54 32.72 -30.76 -8.62
CA SER A 54 31.80 -31.82 -8.14
C SER A 54 30.59 -32.05 -9.07
N LYS A 55 29.95 -33.22 -9.00
CA LYS A 55 28.73 -33.56 -9.77
C LYS A 55 27.63 -32.48 -9.62
N GLU A 56 27.37 -32.05 -8.39
CA GLU A 56 26.33 -31.07 -8.04
C GLU A 56 26.61 -29.69 -8.63
N GLN A 57 27.86 -29.24 -8.54
CA GLN A 57 28.30 -27.97 -9.10
C GLN A 57 28.20 -27.95 -10.62
N LEU A 58 28.52 -29.07 -11.27
CA LEU A 58 28.46 -29.23 -12.71
C LEU A 58 27.00 -29.19 -13.22
N LEU A 59 26.07 -29.86 -12.52
CA LEU A 59 24.63 -29.78 -12.81
C LEU A 59 24.06 -28.37 -12.58
N THR A 60 24.49 -27.70 -11.51
CA THR A 60 24.08 -26.32 -11.21
C THR A 60 24.55 -25.36 -12.30
N ALA A 61 25.80 -25.50 -12.75
CA ALA A 61 26.37 -24.69 -13.83
C ALA A 61 25.66 -24.89 -15.17
N PHE A 62 25.24 -26.12 -15.46
CA PHE A 62 24.45 -26.43 -16.64
C PHE A 62 23.05 -25.80 -16.58
N ASN A 63 22.37 -25.91 -15.43
CA ASN A 63 21.05 -25.30 -15.23
C ASN A 63 21.09 -23.76 -15.27
N GLN A 64 22.24 -23.17 -14.94
CA GLN A 64 22.50 -21.73 -15.04
C GLN A 64 23.00 -21.29 -16.42
N GLU A 65 23.06 -22.20 -17.41
CA GLU A 65 23.57 -21.97 -18.76
C GLU A 65 25.03 -21.46 -18.84
N LEU A 66 25.81 -21.64 -17.76
CA LEU A 66 27.24 -21.28 -17.73
C LEU A 66 28.10 -22.24 -18.54
N ILE A 67 27.61 -23.46 -18.76
CA ILE A 67 28.28 -24.55 -19.46
C ILE A 67 27.31 -25.13 -20.50
N SER A 68 27.83 -25.44 -21.70
CA SER A 68 27.02 -25.93 -22.81
C SER A 68 26.93 -27.46 -22.83
N LYS A 69 25.96 -28.01 -23.58
CA LYS A 69 25.85 -29.48 -23.80
C LYS A 69 27.10 -30.10 -24.46
N ASN A 70 27.91 -29.29 -25.14
CA ASN A 70 29.10 -29.70 -25.88
C ASN A 70 30.41 -29.49 -25.09
N THR A 71 30.31 -29.13 -23.81
CA THR A 71 31.48 -28.91 -22.96
C THR A 71 32.21 -30.23 -22.69
N LEU A 72 33.55 -30.18 -22.82
CA LEU A 72 34.44 -31.32 -22.63
C LEU A 72 34.61 -31.60 -21.13
N ILE A 73 33.98 -32.67 -20.64
CA ILE A 73 34.05 -33.07 -19.24
C ILE A 73 34.90 -34.34 -19.13
N PHE A 74 35.87 -34.34 -18.23
CA PHE A 74 36.72 -35.50 -17.98
C PHE A 74 36.36 -36.15 -16.64
N ASN A 75 36.33 -37.49 -16.60
CA ASN A 75 36.19 -38.25 -15.36
C ASN A 75 37.57 -38.45 -14.67
N GLU A 76 37.56 -39.08 -13.48
CA GLU A 76 38.79 -39.37 -12.73
C GLU A 76 39.78 -40.28 -13.49
N LYS A 77 39.32 -41.04 -14.49
CA LYS A 77 40.14 -41.88 -15.37
C LYS A 77 40.62 -41.14 -16.64
N MET A 78 40.44 -39.83 -16.72
CA MET A 78 40.79 -38.98 -17.87
C MET A 78 40.08 -39.34 -19.18
N GLN A 79 38.92 -39.99 -19.10
CA GLN A 79 38.07 -40.27 -20.24
C GLN A 79 37.05 -39.13 -20.40
N GLU A 80 36.87 -38.68 -21.64
CA GLU A 80 35.84 -37.71 -22.01
C GLU A 80 34.46 -38.34 -21.79
N MET A 81 33.59 -37.64 -21.07
CA MET A 81 32.21 -38.05 -20.85
C MET A 81 31.25 -36.97 -21.33
N LYS A 82 30.15 -37.39 -21.94
CA LYS A 82 29.10 -36.46 -22.34
C LYS A 82 28.25 -36.09 -21.13
N LEU A 83 27.83 -34.83 -21.06
CA LEU A 83 26.96 -34.36 -19.99
C LEU A 83 25.65 -35.16 -19.86
N SER A 84 25.13 -35.65 -20.99
CA SER A 84 23.95 -36.53 -21.05
C SER A 84 24.13 -37.86 -20.31
N GLU A 85 25.36 -38.37 -20.20
CA GLU A 85 25.67 -39.62 -19.49
C GLU A 85 25.79 -39.39 -17.96
N ILE A 86 26.04 -38.14 -17.55
CA ILE A 86 26.15 -37.73 -16.13
C ILE A 86 24.77 -37.44 -15.53
N ALA A 87 23.83 -36.95 -16.34
CA ALA A 87 22.48 -36.55 -15.92
C ALA A 87 21.47 -37.70 -15.78
N THR A 88 21.75 -38.89 -16.34
CA THR A 88 20.80 -40.02 -16.40
C THR A 88 20.80 -40.93 -15.18
N THR A 89 21.60 -40.65 -14.15
CA THR A 89 21.56 -41.40 -12.89
C THR A 89 21.30 -40.46 -11.71
N ASP A 90 20.15 -40.70 -11.09
CA ASP A 90 19.59 -40.11 -9.86
C ASP A 90 18.53 -39.01 -10.06
N ASN A 91 17.28 -39.47 -10.09
CA ASN A 91 16.09 -38.80 -9.56
C ASN A 91 15.73 -37.42 -10.14
N LEU A 92 15.13 -37.45 -11.34
CA LEU A 92 14.04 -36.54 -11.68
C LEU A 92 12.84 -36.82 -10.78
N LYS A 93 12.81 -36.21 -9.59
CA LYS A 93 11.55 -35.97 -8.87
C LYS A 93 11.51 -34.53 -8.39
N THR A 94 10.32 -33.95 -8.61
CA THR A 94 9.80 -32.67 -8.09
C THR A 94 10.46 -31.40 -8.64
N THR A 95 9.80 -30.48 -9.34
CA THR A 95 8.38 -30.22 -9.62
C THR A 95 8.36 -29.25 -10.80
N ASN A 96 7.90 -29.68 -11.97
CA ASN A 96 7.46 -28.78 -13.04
C ASN A 96 6.35 -29.48 -13.81
N ASN A 97 5.11 -29.24 -13.38
CA ASN A 97 3.92 -29.20 -14.24
C ASN A 97 2.72 -28.81 -13.40
N SER A 98 2.44 -27.50 -13.37
CA SER A 98 1.08 -26.97 -13.33
C SER A 98 1.12 -25.50 -13.69
N LEU A 99 1.31 -25.22 -14.98
CA LEU A 99 0.62 -24.10 -15.61
C LEU A 99 -0.89 -24.43 -15.55
N LYS A 100 -1.51 -24.03 -14.43
CA LYS A 100 -2.93 -23.71 -14.40
C LYS A 100 -3.04 -22.24 -14.04
N THR A 101 -3.82 -21.59 -14.88
CA THR A 101 -4.34 -20.24 -14.83
C THR A 101 -4.79 -19.83 -13.42
N SER A 102 -4.78 -18.51 -13.18
CA SER A 102 -5.19 -17.82 -11.97
C SER A 102 -4.42 -18.18 -10.69
N ASN A 103 -3.38 -17.40 -10.40
CA ASN A 103 -3.20 -16.82 -9.05
C ASN A 103 -2.22 -15.64 -9.16
N LEU A 104 -2.75 -14.44 -8.99
CA LEU A 104 -1.97 -13.28 -8.58
C LEU A 104 -1.26 -13.66 -7.27
N ASN A 105 0.03 -13.99 -7.32
CA ASN A 105 0.84 -14.09 -6.10
C ASN A 105 0.96 -12.68 -5.50
N LEU A 106 0.05 -12.41 -4.55
CA LEU A 106 -0.02 -11.26 -3.66
C LEU A 106 0.73 -11.52 -2.34
N THR A 107 1.73 -12.41 -2.33
CA THR A 107 2.49 -12.71 -1.12
C THR A 107 3.57 -11.65 -0.88
N GLU A 108 3.35 -10.86 0.16
CA GLU A 108 4.24 -9.81 0.68
C GLU A 108 5.56 -10.44 1.19
N PRO A 109 6.74 -9.96 0.75
CA PRO A 109 7.98 -10.28 1.44
C PRO A 109 8.05 -9.53 2.78
N LYS A 110 8.73 -10.16 3.75
CA LYS A 110 8.87 -9.74 5.15
C LYS A 110 9.04 -8.23 5.34
N ILE A 111 8.12 -7.68 6.12
CA ILE A 111 8.02 -6.27 6.53
C ILE A 111 9.26 -5.90 7.38
N ASN A 112 10.05 -4.94 6.92
CA ASN A 112 10.97 -4.20 7.77
C ASN A 112 10.22 -3.06 8.47
N ASN A 113 10.59 -2.82 9.74
CA ASN A 113 9.83 -2.12 10.78
C ASN A 113 9.37 -0.68 10.50
N ASP A 114 9.77 -0.03 9.41
CA ASP A 114 9.43 1.38 9.15
C ASP A 114 8.00 1.56 8.60
N LEU A 115 7.40 0.53 7.99
CA LEU A 115 5.99 0.54 7.56
C LEU A 115 5.00 0.12 8.66
N ALA A 116 5.49 -0.43 9.78
CA ALA A 116 4.67 -0.74 10.95
C ALA A 116 4.06 0.52 11.57
N VAL A 117 4.65 1.70 11.32
CA VAL A 117 4.11 3.01 11.73
C VAL A 117 2.81 3.36 10.99
N LEU A 118 2.49 2.70 9.87
CA LEU A 118 1.33 3.04 9.05
C LEU A 118 0.15 2.06 9.11
N ASN A 119 0.27 0.82 9.60
CA ASN A 119 -0.84 -0.16 9.62
C ASN A 119 -1.69 -0.19 8.31
N LEU A 120 -1.10 0.17 7.17
CA LEU A 120 -1.81 0.33 5.91
C LEU A 120 -1.93 -1.04 5.24
N LYS A 121 -3.09 -1.68 5.36
CA LYS A 121 -3.42 -2.83 4.51
C LYS A 121 -3.66 -2.31 3.09
N PHE A 122 -3.00 -2.89 2.08
CA PHE A 122 -3.21 -2.51 0.67
C PHE A 122 -4.69 -2.58 0.25
N LYS A 123 -5.46 -3.48 0.88
CA LYS A 123 -6.92 -3.63 0.70
C LYS A 123 -7.71 -2.35 1.02
N ASN A 124 -7.23 -1.53 1.96
CA ASN A 124 -7.95 -0.36 2.48
C ASN A 124 -7.63 0.93 1.71
N LEU A 125 -6.77 0.88 0.69
CA LEU A 125 -6.45 2.02 -0.17
C LEU A 125 -7.56 2.27 -1.21
N SER A 126 -7.65 3.51 -1.70
CA SER A 126 -8.57 3.84 -2.81
C SER A 126 -8.15 3.12 -4.10
N ASP A 127 -9.12 2.89 -4.99
CA ASP A 127 -8.88 2.11 -6.21
C ASP A 127 -7.87 2.79 -7.14
N GLU A 128 -7.89 4.12 -7.25
CA GLU A 128 -6.89 4.90 -7.99
C GLU A 128 -5.45 4.63 -7.50
N ILE A 129 -5.24 4.58 -6.18
CA ILE A 129 -3.92 4.35 -5.58
C ILE A 129 -3.48 2.91 -5.82
N LYS A 130 -4.42 1.97 -5.75
CA LYS A 130 -4.17 0.55 -6.06
C LYS A 130 -3.79 0.37 -7.52
N GLU A 131 -4.45 1.06 -8.43
CA GLU A 131 -4.16 1.02 -9.87
C GLU A 131 -2.78 1.59 -10.19
N ASP A 132 -2.42 2.75 -9.64
CA ASP A 132 -1.08 3.33 -9.81
C ASP A 132 0.02 2.38 -9.32
N ALA A 133 -0.16 1.77 -8.14
CA ALA A 133 0.76 0.76 -7.63
C ALA A 133 0.86 -0.46 -8.56
N LYS A 134 -0.26 -0.97 -9.09
CA LYS A 134 -0.28 -2.08 -10.05
C LYS A 134 0.41 -1.73 -11.36
N ILE A 135 0.24 -0.51 -11.87
CA ILE A 135 0.92 -0.03 -13.09
C ILE A 135 2.43 -0.06 -12.90
N LYS A 136 2.93 0.43 -11.74
CA LYS A 136 4.36 0.38 -11.40
C LYS A 136 4.89 -1.05 -11.31
N VAL A 137 4.12 -1.99 -10.76
CA VAL A 137 4.50 -3.42 -10.73
C VAL A 137 4.56 -4.02 -12.14
N LYS A 138 3.58 -3.71 -13.00
CA LYS A 138 3.55 -4.20 -14.38
C LYS A 138 4.78 -3.73 -15.15
N LEU A 139 5.13 -2.46 -14.98
CA LEU A 139 6.31 -1.84 -15.56
C LEU A 139 7.61 -2.50 -15.08
N LEU A 140 7.75 -2.79 -13.77
CA LEU A 140 8.91 -3.50 -13.22
C LEU A 140 9.08 -4.87 -13.88
N LYS A 141 8.01 -5.68 -13.93
CA LYS A 141 8.02 -7.02 -14.53
C LYS A 141 8.34 -6.98 -16.03
N GLN A 142 7.84 -5.97 -16.74
CA GLN A 142 8.08 -5.80 -18.17
C GLN A 142 9.55 -5.48 -18.45
N VAL A 143 10.17 -4.59 -17.66
CA VAL A 143 11.61 -4.30 -17.75
C VAL A 143 12.45 -5.52 -17.37
N GLU A 144 12.07 -6.27 -16.34
CA GLU A 144 12.75 -7.52 -15.94
C GLU A 144 12.71 -8.57 -17.06
N LYS A 145 11.57 -8.74 -17.72
CA LYS A 145 11.44 -9.65 -18.86
C LYS A 145 12.35 -9.27 -20.04
N TYR A 146 12.54 -7.98 -20.32
CA TYR A 146 13.50 -7.54 -21.35
C TYR A 146 14.94 -7.87 -20.97
N ILE A 147 15.29 -7.73 -19.68
CA ILE A 147 16.63 -8.04 -19.17
C ILE A 147 16.89 -9.55 -19.25
N GLU A 148 15.91 -10.37 -18.86
CA GLU A 148 15.96 -11.83 -19.01
C GLU A 148 16.11 -12.25 -20.49
N GLY A 149 15.47 -11.52 -21.40
CA GLY A 149 15.64 -11.67 -22.85
C GLY A 149 16.98 -11.15 -23.41
N GLY A 150 17.93 -10.75 -22.56
CA GLY A 150 19.27 -10.35 -22.95
C GLY A 150 19.44 -8.87 -23.34
N LEU A 151 18.42 -8.01 -23.15
CA LEU A 151 18.57 -6.57 -23.39
C LEU A 151 19.31 -5.89 -22.24
N SER A 152 20.11 -4.88 -22.57
CA SER A 152 20.69 -4.00 -21.56
C SER A 152 19.61 -3.14 -20.89
N ILE A 153 19.79 -2.87 -19.59
CA ILE A 153 18.86 -2.06 -18.77
C ILE A 153 18.60 -0.70 -19.44
N ALA A 154 19.63 -0.05 -19.98
CA ALA A 154 19.48 1.24 -20.66
C ALA A 154 18.56 1.17 -21.89
N ARG A 155 18.61 0.06 -22.65
CA ARG A 155 17.78 -0.14 -23.83
C ARG A 155 16.35 -0.51 -23.47
N ALA A 156 16.15 -1.35 -22.45
CA ALA A 156 14.82 -1.67 -21.91
C ALA A 156 14.10 -0.41 -21.40
N LEU A 157 14.79 0.45 -20.66
CA LEU A 157 14.23 1.73 -20.19
C LEU A 157 13.88 2.69 -21.32
N LYS A 158 14.66 2.69 -22.41
CA LYS A 158 14.40 3.52 -23.59
C LYS A 158 13.14 3.05 -24.34
N ILE A 159 12.92 1.74 -24.44
CA ILE A 159 11.72 1.14 -25.06
C ILE A 159 10.48 1.52 -24.27
N GLU A 160 10.52 1.35 -22.95
CA GLU A 160 9.41 1.66 -22.06
C GLU A 160 9.26 3.18 -21.79
N LYS A 161 10.16 4.02 -22.31
CA LYS A 161 10.18 5.48 -22.15
C LYS A 161 10.23 5.94 -20.68
N ILE A 162 11.04 5.27 -19.86
CA ILE A 162 11.13 5.52 -18.42
C ILE A 162 12.46 6.16 -18.04
N ASN A 163 12.42 7.10 -17.11
CA ASN A 163 13.62 7.67 -16.50
C ASN A 163 14.31 6.64 -15.58
N ARG A 164 15.62 6.47 -15.77
CA ARG A 164 16.46 5.57 -14.95
C ARG A 164 16.33 5.80 -13.44
N ARG A 165 16.35 7.06 -12.97
CA ARG A 165 16.20 7.37 -11.53
C ARG A 165 14.85 6.91 -10.99
N PHE A 166 13.80 7.08 -11.78
CA PHE A 166 12.45 6.66 -11.41
C PHE A 166 12.40 5.13 -11.27
N TYR A 167 12.93 4.40 -12.26
CA TYR A 167 13.00 2.94 -12.25
C TYR A 167 13.79 2.40 -11.05
N GLU A 168 14.99 2.92 -10.81
CA GLU A 168 15.84 2.48 -9.68
C GLU A 168 15.14 2.70 -8.33
N ARG A 169 14.45 3.83 -8.18
CA ARG A 169 13.67 4.15 -6.97
C ARG A 169 12.52 3.15 -6.75
N ILE A 170 11.69 2.91 -7.76
CA ILE A 170 10.56 1.96 -7.62
C ILE A 170 11.05 0.52 -7.43
N ARG A 171 12.14 0.12 -8.10
CA ARG A 171 12.74 -1.20 -7.96
C ARG A 171 13.27 -1.44 -6.55
N LYS A 172 13.96 -0.45 -5.98
CA LYS A 172 14.44 -0.50 -4.59
C LYS A 172 13.28 -0.61 -3.61
N ALA A 173 12.28 0.26 -3.73
CA ALA A 173 11.12 0.26 -2.85
C ALA A 173 10.30 -1.03 -2.92
N TYR A 174 10.13 -1.61 -4.12
CA TYR A 174 9.45 -2.89 -4.30
C TYR A 174 10.24 -4.07 -3.69
N LYS A 175 11.57 -4.06 -3.78
CA LYS A 175 12.42 -5.11 -3.19
C LYS A 175 12.38 -5.08 -1.67
N GLU A 176 12.30 -3.89 -1.07
CA GLU A 176 12.29 -3.70 0.38
C GLU A 176 10.91 -3.98 0.99
N ASN A 177 9.83 -3.51 0.36
CA ASN A 177 8.50 -3.44 0.97
C ASN A 177 7.36 -4.00 0.10
N GLY A 178 7.69 -4.72 -0.98
CA GLY A 178 6.70 -5.27 -1.91
C GLY A 178 5.83 -4.19 -2.55
N ILE A 179 4.55 -4.51 -2.77
CA ILE A 179 3.62 -3.58 -3.44
C ILE A 179 3.30 -2.34 -2.60
N LEU A 180 3.37 -2.45 -1.26
CA LEU A 180 3.16 -1.32 -0.35
C LEU A 180 4.23 -0.25 -0.52
N GLY A 181 5.47 -0.64 -0.83
CA GLY A 181 6.56 0.29 -1.13
C GLY A 181 6.35 1.14 -2.39
N LEU A 182 5.44 0.74 -3.28
CA LEU A 182 5.13 1.45 -4.52
C LEU A 182 3.99 2.46 -4.38
N VAL A 183 3.25 2.40 -3.27
CA VAL A 183 2.16 3.31 -2.95
C VAL A 183 2.73 4.70 -2.68
N ASP A 184 2.24 5.72 -3.40
CA ASP A 184 2.63 7.09 -3.08
C ASP A 184 1.88 7.54 -1.82
N THR A 185 2.61 7.60 -0.71
CA THR A 185 2.07 8.08 0.57
C THR A 185 2.00 9.61 0.65
N ARG A 186 2.63 10.31 -0.30
CA ARG A 186 2.72 11.77 -0.30
C ARG A 186 1.36 12.36 -0.66
N GLY A 187 0.76 13.04 0.32
CA GLY A 187 -0.56 13.67 0.16
C GLY A 187 -1.75 12.80 0.58
N LEU A 188 -1.53 11.64 1.21
CA LEU A 188 -2.60 10.95 1.96
C LEU A 188 -3.20 11.87 3.05
N HIS A 189 -2.42 12.86 3.51
CA HIS A 189 -2.82 13.88 4.48
C HIS A 189 -3.35 15.20 3.86
N ARG A 190 -3.67 15.26 2.56
CA ARG A 190 -4.26 16.47 1.96
C ARG A 190 -5.62 16.76 2.59
N LYS A 191 -5.96 18.05 2.73
CA LYS A 191 -7.16 18.59 3.41
C LYS A 191 -8.49 17.92 3.02
N ASP A 192 -8.56 17.33 1.83
CA ASP A 192 -9.78 16.78 1.25
C ASP A 192 -9.90 15.25 1.37
N LYS A 193 -8.85 14.55 1.85
CA LYS A 193 -8.93 13.11 2.17
C LYS A 193 -9.16 12.94 3.67
N THR A 194 -10.39 12.59 4.03
CA THR A 194 -10.78 12.21 5.38
C THR A 194 -10.06 10.92 5.79
N LYS A 195 -9.67 10.81 7.07
CA LYS A 195 -9.15 9.54 7.62
C LYS A 195 -10.22 8.44 7.71
N LEU A 196 -11.49 8.80 7.53
CA LEU A 196 -12.62 7.87 7.60
C LEU A 196 -12.77 7.16 6.26
N SER A 197 -12.91 5.84 6.28
CA SER A 197 -13.29 5.06 5.10
C SER A 197 -14.69 5.44 4.63
N THR A 198 -15.04 5.11 3.38
CA THR A 198 -16.32 5.49 2.76
C THR A 198 -17.52 5.00 3.58
N TRP A 199 -17.49 3.76 4.06
CA TRP A 199 -18.59 3.21 4.86
C TRP A 199 -18.72 3.89 6.23
N MET A 200 -17.59 4.31 6.85
CA MET A 200 -17.63 5.05 8.12
C MET A 200 -18.24 6.44 7.94
N GLN A 201 -17.96 7.09 6.80
CA GLN A 201 -18.54 8.38 6.47
C GLN A 201 -20.06 8.27 6.28
N GLU A 202 -20.51 7.28 5.52
CA GLU A 202 -21.94 7.01 5.30
C GLU A 202 -22.66 6.71 6.61
N HIS A 203 -22.06 5.85 7.45
CA HIS A 203 -22.59 5.53 8.77
C HIS A 203 -22.70 6.78 9.64
N ALA A 204 -21.62 7.58 9.72
CA ALA A 204 -21.61 8.81 10.51
C ALA A 204 -22.69 9.80 10.07
N LEU A 205 -22.88 9.98 8.76
CA LEU A 205 -23.91 10.88 8.22
C LEU A 205 -25.32 10.35 8.48
N ARG A 206 -25.53 9.03 8.36
CA ARG A 206 -26.82 8.40 8.65
C ARG A 206 -27.24 8.62 10.10
N GLU A 207 -26.37 8.31 11.04
CA GLU A 207 -26.65 8.51 12.47
C GLU A 207 -26.79 10.00 12.81
N TYR A 208 -25.97 10.87 12.23
CA TYR A 208 -26.09 12.30 12.47
C TYR A 208 -27.47 12.85 12.02
N ARG A 209 -27.98 12.35 10.89
CA ARG A 209 -29.31 12.73 10.36
C ARG A 209 -30.46 12.25 11.24
N THR A 210 -30.34 11.09 11.88
CA THR A 210 -31.41 10.53 12.73
C THR A 210 -31.51 11.24 14.08
N PHE A 211 -30.39 11.69 14.64
CA PHE A 211 -30.34 12.21 16.01
C PHE A 211 -30.34 13.74 16.13
N GLY A 212 -30.15 14.48 15.03
CA GLY A 212 -29.76 15.89 15.08
C GLY A 212 -30.64 16.86 15.88
N ALA A 213 -31.92 16.54 16.13
CA ALA A 213 -32.80 17.40 16.92
C ALA A 213 -32.56 17.31 18.44
N GLY A 214 -31.92 16.23 18.92
CA GLY A 214 -31.46 16.07 20.30
C GLY A 214 -29.95 16.31 20.39
N GLY A 215 -29.44 16.68 21.57
CA GLY A 215 -28.00 16.85 21.78
C GLY A 215 -27.22 15.63 21.29
N PHE A 216 -26.44 15.78 20.23
CA PHE A 216 -25.77 14.67 19.56
C PHE A 216 -24.47 14.26 20.28
N ASN A 217 -24.41 13.02 20.76
CA ASN A 217 -23.22 12.50 21.42
C ASN A 217 -22.20 11.94 20.39
N PHE A 218 -21.25 12.78 19.98
CA PHE A 218 -20.18 12.38 19.07
C PHE A 218 -19.30 11.24 19.61
N THR A 219 -19.17 11.09 20.93
CA THR A 219 -18.38 10.02 21.55
C THR A 219 -19.08 8.67 21.38
N GLU A 220 -20.41 8.65 21.47
CA GLU A 220 -21.20 7.45 21.27
C GLU A 220 -21.18 7.01 19.81
N LEU A 221 -21.37 7.93 18.86
CA LEU A 221 -21.23 7.63 17.43
C LEU A 221 -19.82 7.09 17.12
N TRP A 222 -18.80 7.72 17.70
CA TRP A 222 -17.42 7.27 17.54
C TRP A 222 -17.23 5.84 18.04
N TRP A 223 -17.77 5.50 19.22
CA TRP A 223 -17.72 4.15 19.78
C TRP A 223 -18.49 3.13 18.91
N GLN A 224 -19.69 3.49 18.44
CA GLN A 224 -20.49 2.63 17.54
C GLN A 224 -19.76 2.31 16.22
N ILE A 225 -19.07 3.29 15.63
CA ILE A 225 -18.29 3.07 14.39
C ILE A 225 -17.14 2.09 14.66
N HIS A 226 -16.46 2.17 15.80
CA HIS A 226 -15.40 1.21 16.16
C HIS A 226 -15.97 -0.19 16.39
N LYS A 227 -17.17 -0.29 16.96
CA LYS A 227 -17.88 -1.56 17.11
C LYS A 227 -18.26 -2.19 15.76
N GLU A 228 -18.78 -1.39 14.82
CA GLU A 228 -19.05 -1.87 13.46
C GLU A 228 -17.78 -2.28 12.71
N ALA A 229 -16.66 -1.58 12.94
CA ALA A 229 -15.38 -1.91 12.33
C ALA A 229 -14.87 -3.30 12.77
N ALA A 230 -15.25 -3.77 13.97
CA ALA A 230 -14.95 -5.13 14.42
C ALA A 230 -15.55 -6.18 13.48
N ILE A 231 -16.78 -5.95 13.02
CA ILE A 231 -17.51 -6.86 12.13
C ILE A 231 -16.98 -6.75 10.69
N LYS A 232 -16.82 -5.53 10.18
CA LYS A 232 -16.49 -5.28 8.76
C LYS A 232 -15.01 -5.43 8.43
N GLU A 233 -14.13 -5.00 9.33
CA GLU A 233 -12.68 -4.91 9.09
C GLU A 233 -11.85 -5.83 10.01
N ASN A 234 -12.52 -6.65 10.84
CA ASN A 234 -11.91 -7.50 11.85
C ASN A 234 -10.99 -6.68 12.80
N TYR A 235 -11.47 -5.50 13.18
CA TYR A 235 -10.82 -4.63 14.15
C TYR A 235 -10.99 -5.19 15.57
N ASP A 236 -9.94 -5.09 16.39
CA ASP A 236 -10.01 -5.52 17.79
C ASP A 236 -10.70 -4.46 18.64
N PHE A 237 -12.02 -4.59 18.73
CA PHE A 237 -12.85 -3.69 19.52
C PHE A 237 -12.67 -3.86 21.02
N ILE A 238 -12.38 -5.08 21.50
CA ILE A 238 -12.19 -5.35 22.92
C ILE A 238 -10.90 -4.66 23.39
N GLY A 239 -9.81 -4.84 22.65
CA GLY A 239 -8.56 -4.14 22.93
C GLY A 239 -8.69 -2.62 22.82
N PHE A 240 -9.58 -2.12 21.95
CA PHE A 240 -9.88 -0.68 21.85
C PHE A 240 -10.64 -0.15 23.08
N ASP A 241 -11.66 -0.86 23.53
CA ASP A 241 -12.49 -0.48 24.69
C ASP A 241 -11.65 -0.48 25.99
N LEU A 242 -10.69 -1.40 26.08
CA LEU A 242 -9.70 -1.48 27.17
C LEU A 242 -8.55 -0.47 27.04
N GLY A 243 -8.41 0.24 25.91
CA GLY A 243 -7.36 1.21 25.66
C GLY A 243 -5.99 0.62 25.26
N GLU A 244 -5.92 -0.68 25.00
CA GLU A 244 -4.71 -1.38 24.54
C GLU A 244 -4.45 -1.13 23.05
N VAL A 245 -5.52 -1.01 22.26
CA VAL A 245 -5.47 -0.78 20.81
C VAL A 245 -5.79 0.68 20.50
N LYS A 246 -4.98 1.30 19.63
CA LYS A 246 -5.23 2.67 19.18
C LYS A 246 -6.54 2.77 18.39
N PRO A 247 -7.31 3.85 18.59
CA PRO A 247 -8.53 4.07 17.81
C PRO A 247 -8.22 4.26 16.32
N LEU A 248 -9.18 3.88 15.47
CA LEU A 248 -9.12 4.07 14.02
C LEU A 248 -9.01 5.56 13.65
N PHE A 249 -9.72 6.41 14.39
CA PHE A 249 -9.65 7.86 14.27
C PHE A 249 -10.05 8.52 15.59
N SER A 250 -9.75 9.80 15.77
CA SER A 250 -10.15 10.54 16.99
C SER A 250 -11.58 11.08 16.89
N VAL A 251 -12.25 11.30 18.03
CA VAL A 251 -13.57 11.98 18.08
C VAL A 251 -13.53 13.33 17.34
N LYS A 252 -12.44 14.09 17.49
CA LYS A 252 -12.25 15.38 16.79
C LYS A 252 -12.20 15.22 15.27
N THR A 253 -11.71 14.10 14.77
CA THR A 253 -11.74 13.79 13.34
C THR A 253 -13.17 13.63 12.83
N LEU A 254 -14.04 12.98 13.61
CA LEU A 254 -15.46 12.82 13.30
C LEU A 254 -16.19 14.17 13.31
N GLN A 255 -15.97 14.99 14.33
CA GLN A 255 -16.54 16.32 14.44
C GLN A 255 -16.14 17.21 13.25
N ASN A 256 -14.85 17.21 12.89
CA ASN A 256 -14.35 17.95 11.75
C ASN A 256 -14.94 17.45 10.43
N PHE A 257 -15.12 16.13 10.29
CA PHE A 257 -15.75 15.55 9.11
C PHE A 257 -17.19 16.06 8.94
N ILE A 258 -18.03 15.94 9.99
CA ILE A 258 -19.42 16.42 9.96
C ILE A 258 -19.46 17.93 9.70
N LYS A 259 -18.63 18.71 10.41
CA LYS A 259 -18.56 20.17 10.23
C LYS A 259 -18.19 20.57 8.79
N ASN A 260 -17.21 19.89 8.20
CA ASN A 260 -16.79 20.17 6.83
C ASN A 260 -17.86 19.73 5.81
N TYR A 261 -18.50 18.57 6.02
CA TYR A 261 -19.53 18.05 5.12
C TYR A 261 -20.74 19.00 5.02
N TYR A 262 -21.14 19.58 6.14
CA TYR A 262 -22.30 20.48 6.23
C TYR A 262 -21.98 21.95 5.97
N LYS A 263 -20.70 22.31 5.79
CA LYS A 263 -20.29 23.68 5.49
C LYS A 263 -20.98 24.22 4.23
N ASP A 264 -21.07 23.38 3.20
CA ASP A 264 -21.69 23.72 1.91
C ASP A 264 -23.17 23.32 1.86
N LYS A 265 -23.72 22.72 2.93
CA LYS A 265 -25.11 22.28 3.04
C LYS A 265 -25.81 22.84 4.29
N PRO A 266 -25.86 24.18 4.45
CA PRO A 266 -26.38 24.81 5.66
C PRO A 266 -27.88 24.55 5.88
N LEU A 267 -28.66 24.41 4.80
CA LEU A 267 -30.09 24.09 4.87
C LEU A 267 -30.32 22.70 5.48
N GLU A 268 -29.66 21.67 4.94
CA GLU A 268 -29.76 20.29 5.44
C GLU A 268 -29.36 20.24 6.93
N HIS A 269 -28.25 20.90 7.28
CA HIS A 269 -27.77 20.97 8.66
C HIS A 269 -28.78 21.63 9.60
N CYS A 270 -29.42 22.71 9.17
CA CYS A 270 -30.43 23.40 9.98
C CYS A 270 -31.70 22.57 10.15
N ILE A 271 -32.14 21.86 9.11
CA ILE A 271 -33.29 20.95 9.21
C ILE A 271 -33.00 19.84 10.23
N ILE A 272 -31.81 19.24 10.14
CA ILE A 272 -31.38 18.17 11.05
C ILE A 272 -31.28 18.67 12.50
N THR A 273 -30.69 19.85 12.72
CA THR A 273 -30.37 20.33 14.09
C THR A 273 -31.45 21.16 14.76
N GLN A 274 -32.27 21.85 13.97
CA GLN A 274 -33.21 22.87 14.47
C GLN A 274 -34.64 22.64 13.98
N GLY A 275 -34.86 21.61 13.17
CA GLY A 275 -36.17 21.29 12.61
C GLY A 275 -36.54 22.13 11.40
N LEU A 276 -37.63 21.72 10.77
CA LEU A 276 -38.11 22.30 9.51
C LEU A 276 -38.59 23.75 9.67
N ASP A 277 -39.25 24.07 10.79
CA ASP A 277 -39.81 25.41 11.02
C ASP A 277 -38.73 26.48 11.17
N LYS A 278 -37.67 26.16 11.91
CA LYS A 278 -36.52 27.06 12.05
C LYS A 278 -35.74 27.19 10.76
N ALA A 279 -35.67 26.12 9.96
CA ALA A 279 -35.08 26.17 8.63
C ALA A 279 -35.90 27.07 7.69
N LYS A 280 -37.23 26.98 7.69
CA LYS A 280 -38.11 27.90 6.96
C LYS A 280 -37.82 29.34 7.37
N SER A 281 -37.90 29.64 8.67
CA SER A 281 -37.66 31.00 9.18
C SER A 281 -36.28 31.58 8.78
N LYS A 282 -35.23 30.75 8.74
CA LYS A 282 -33.87 31.19 8.43
C LYS A 282 -33.56 31.32 6.94
N PHE A 283 -34.11 30.45 6.10
CA PHE A 283 -33.72 30.34 4.69
C PHE A 283 -34.81 30.79 3.72
N LEU A 284 -36.08 30.93 4.14
CA LEU A 284 -37.06 31.59 3.28
C LEU A 284 -36.66 33.07 3.13
N PRO A 285 -36.61 33.61 1.90
CA PRO A 285 -36.49 35.04 1.72
C PRO A 285 -37.73 35.72 2.31
N ALA A 286 -37.52 36.74 3.14
CA ALA A 286 -38.60 37.64 3.51
C ALA A 286 -39.07 38.35 2.24
N GLN A 287 -40.32 38.09 1.83
CA GLN A 287 -40.92 38.79 0.69
C GLN A 287 -41.75 39.97 1.18
N GLY A 288 -41.51 41.13 0.56
CA GLY A 288 -42.24 42.37 0.83
C GLY A 288 -41.60 43.23 1.93
N ASN A 289 -41.85 44.53 1.83
CA ASN A 289 -41.57 45.48 2.90
C ASN A 289 -42.87 45.72 3.66
N GLN A 290 -42.89 45.47 4.98
CA GLN A 290 -44.09 45.69 5.80
C GLN A 290 -44.57 47.16 5.71
N ARG A 291 -43.66 48.08 5.39
CA ARG A 291 -43.94 49.50 5.17
C ARG A 291 -44.69 49.82 3.87
N GLU A 292 -44.61 48.94 2.87
CA GLU A 292 -45.34 49.07 1.60
C GLU A 292 -46.79 48.56 1.71
N LEU A 293 -47.14 47.86 2.79
CA LEU A 293 -48.50 47.37 3.04
C LEU A 293 -49.43 48.41 3.67
N TYR A 294 -48.89 49.46 4.28
CA TYR A 294 -49.65 50.42 5.07
C TYR A 294 -49.25 51.86 4.74
N ASP A 295 -50.19 52.62 4.19
CA ASP A 295 -49.95 54.01 3.76
C ASP A 295 -50.17 55.04 4.87
N MET A 296 -50.90 54.67 5.94
CA MET A 296 -51.27 55.58 7.03
C MET A 296 -50.90 55.03 8.41
N LYS A 297 -50.63 55.95 9.36
CA LYS A 297 -50.44 55.61 10.78
C LYS A 297 -51.70 54.93 11.33
N ASN A 298 -51.53 53.95 12.22
CA ASN A 298 -52.60 53.20 12.89
C ASN A 298 -53.45 52.28 11.99
N MET A 299 -53.05 52.00 10.74
CA MET A 299 -53.73 51.00 9.89
C MET A 299 -53.53 49.56 10.35
N CYS A 300 -52.42 49.28 11.03
CA CYS A 300 -52.10 48.00 11.63
C CYS A 300 -51.40 48.25 12.96
N TRP A 301 -51.73 47.41 13.94
CA TRP A 301 -51.19 47.47 15.30
C TRP A 301 -50.52 46.14 15.56
N GLN A 302 -49.22 46.14 15.83
CA GLN A 302 -48.53 44.92 16.20
C GLN A 302 -48.59 44.77 17.71
N ILE A 303 -49.34 43.77 18.17
CA ILE A 303 -49.41 43.43 19.59
C ILE A 303 -48.40 42.32 19.84
N ASP A 304 -47.41 42.59 20.68
CA ASP A 304 -46.42 41.62 21.11
C ASP A 304 -46.45 41.46 22.63
N SER A 305 -46.17 40.26 23.12
CA SER A 305 -46.14 39.94 24.54
C SER A 305 -44.78 39.38 24.89
N SER A 306 -44.09 40.03 25.82
CA SER A 306 -42.77 39.61 26.28
C SER A 306 -42.79 39.36 27.78
N PRO A 307 -42.30 38.21 28.27
CA PRO A 307 -42.10 38.02 29.69
C PRO A 307 -41.03 39.01 30.19
N ALA A 308 -41.33 39.75 31.25
CA ALA A 308 -40.35 40.60 31.91
C ALA A 308 -39.32 39.71 32.62
N ASP A 309 -38.04 40.05 32.54
CA ASP A 309 -36.99 39.31 33.26
C ASP A 309 -36.84 39.81 34.71
N ILE A 310 -37.98 39.98 35.39
CA ILE A 310 -38.11 40.43 36.77
C ILE A 310 -39.15 39.54 37.45
N ILE A 311 -38.90 39.17 38.70
CA ILE A 311 -39.91 38.51 39.54
C ILE A 311 -40.62 39.60 40.35
N VAL A 312 -41.94 39.64 40.24
CA VAL A 312 -42.80 40.59 40.96
C VAL A 312 -43.72 39.78 41.89
N ARG A 313 -44.18 40.38 42.98
CA ARG A 313 -45.20 39.77 43.84
C ARG A 313 -46.56 40.32 43.44
N ASP A 314 -47.52 39.44 43.34
CA ASP A 314 -48.92 39.86 43.20
C ASP A 314 -49.39 40.52 44.51
N ASP A 315 -50.11 41.63 44.40
CA ASP A 315 -50.61 42.38 45.56
C ASP A 315 -51.79 41.66 46.24
N GLU A 316 -52.52 40.81 45.49
CA GLU A 316 -53.67 40.07 46.03
C GLU A 316 -53.26 38.72 46.62
N THR A 317 -52.50 37.92 45.87
CA THR A 317 -52.11 36.57 46.29
C THR A 317 -50.77 36.49 47.03
N LEU A 318 -49.95 37.57 46.98
CA LEU A 318 -48.57 37.63 47.50
C LEU A 318 -47.61 36.61 46.86
N GLU A 319 -48.05 35.88 45.85
CA GLU A 319 -47.25 34.88 45.16
C GLU A 319 -46.25 35.54 44.20
N PRO A 320 -44.99 35.06 44.16
CA PRO A 320 -44.02 35.54 43.20
C PRO A 320 -44.34 34.99 41.81
N PHE A 321 -44.47 35.88 40.83
CA PHE A 321 -44.69 35.51 39.44
C PHE A 321 -43.81 36.34 38.49
N ARG A 322 -43.74 35.90 37.23
CA ARG A 322 -43.07 36.62 36.15
C ARG A 322 -44.13 37.32 35.30
N PRO A 323 -44.23 38.66 35.33
CA PRO A 323 -45.24 39.36 34.55
C PRO A 323 -44.93 39.31 33.06
N HIS A 324 -45.99 39.28 32.25
CA HIS A 324 -45.91 39.47 30.81
C HIS A 324 -46.28 40.91 30.47
N ILE A 325 -45.40 41.61 29.75
CA ILE A 325 -45.63 42.97 29.29
C ILE A 325 -46.22 42.88 27.88
N LEU A 326 -47.38 43.50 27.69
CA LEU A 326 -47.99 43.69 26.38
C LEU A 326 -47.48 45.01 25.79
N SER A 327 -46.80 44.94 24.65
CA SER A 327 -46.39 46.12 23.87
C SER A 327 -47.23 46.24 22.62
N VAL A 328 -47.69 47.45 22.34
CA VAL A 328 -48.37 47.81 21.09
C VAL A 328 -47.42 48.68 20.29
N VAL A 329 -47.02 48.18 19.12
CA VAL A 329 -46.06 48.83 18.21
C VAL A 329 -46.74 49.28 16.93
#